data_AF-A0A1I3ES36-F1
#
_entry.id   AF-A0A1I3ES36-F1
#
_cell.length_a   1.000
_cell.length_b   1.000
_cell.length_c   1.000
_cell.angle_alpha   90.00
_cell.angle_beta   90.00
_cell.angle_gamma   90.00
#
_symmetry.space_group_name_H-M   'P 1'
#
loop_
_entity.id
_entity.type
_entity.pdbx_description
1 polymer ?
#
loop_
_entity_poly.entity_id
_entity_poly.type
_entity_poly.pdbx_seq_one_letter_code
_entity_poly.pdbx_strand_id
1 'polypeptide(L)'
;MIVYVFLVSFLLVPLADVAAAGFQFISAWSALRSFGQYVQYYNPLGPDGTVTWRPGLQTTVAGHTIGNLQVKCGDAGAACSPSNLDSPKYITFSTTITLAPIGARAPFWRSVLCPTTCTYTLPYSERFQ
;
A
#
# COMPACT_ATOMS: atom_id res chain seq x y z
N MET A 1 -10.44 -19.32 37.24
CA MET A 1 -9.56 -18.29 36.67
C MET A 1 -8.70 -18.79 35.51
N ILE A 2 -8.21 -20.05 35.52
CA ILE A 2 -7.38 -20.62 34.42
C ILE A 2 -8.08 -20.57 33.05
N VAL A 3 -9.37 -20.92 32.97
CA VAL A 3 -10.15 -20.89 31.72
C VAL A 3 -10.23 -19.48 31.13
N TYR A 4 -10.43 -18.47 31.96
CA TYR A 4 -10.49 -17.07 31.52
C TYR A 4 -9.13 -16.61 30.98
N VAL A 5 -8.05 -16.91 31.70
CA VAL A 5 -6.70 -16.60 31.23
C VAL A 5 -6.48 -17.27 29.88
N PHE A 6 -6.71 -18.58 29.76
CA PHE A 6 -6.53 -19.32 28.51
C PHE A 6 -7.32 -18.74 27.34
N LEU A 7 -8.59 -18.39 27.55
CA LEU A 7 -9.45 -17.83 26.50
C LEU A 7 -8.97 -16.45 26.03
N VAL A 8 -8.65 -15.54 26.95
CA VAL A 8 -8.13 -14.21 26.59
C VAL A 8 -6.82 -14.32 25.82
N SER A 9 -5.93 -15.14 26.37
CA SER A 9 -4.58 -15.37 25.89
C SER A 9 -4.52 -16.04 24.51
N PHE A 10 -5.15 -17.20 24.33
CA PHE A 10 -4.98 -18.02 23.12
C PHE A 10 -6.03 -17.74 22.04
N LEU A 11 -7.14 -17.08 22.37
CA LEU A 11 -8.23 -16.83 21.42
C LEU A 11 -8.40 -15.34 21.15
N LEU A 12 -8.65 -14.52 22.18
CA LEU A 12 -9.06 -13.13 21.98
C LEU A 12 -7.90 -12.23 21.55
N VAL A 13 -6.72 -12.36 22.16
CA VAL A 13 -5.54 -11.54 21.80
C VAL A 13 -5.07 -11.81 20.37
N PRO A 14 -4.90 -13.08 19.92
CA PRO A 14 -4.55 -13.36 18.52
C PRO A 14 -5.62 -12.88 17.54
N LEU A 15 -6.90 -13.02 17.87
CA LEU A 15 -7.99 -12.55 17.02
C LEU A 15 -7.98 -11.03 16.88
N ALA A 16 -7.74 -10.30 17.98
CA ALA A 16 -7.61 -8.85 17.94
C ALA A 16 -6.40 -8.40 17.10
N ASP A 17 -5.30 -9.16 17.14
CA ASP A 17 -4.09 -8.89 16.35
C ASP A 17 -4.35 -9.04 14.84
N VAL A 18 -5.05 -10.11 14.43
CA VAL A 18 -5.49 -10.31 13.04
C VAL A 18 -6.46 -9.22 12.60
N ALA A 19 -7.40 -8.84 13.46
CA ALA A 19 -8.35 -7.78 13.16
C ALA A 19 -7.64 -6.43 12.95
N ALA A 20 -6.72 -6.07 13.85
CA ALA A 20 -5.92 -4.85 13.73
C ALA A 20 -5.09 -4.83 12.45
N ALA A 21 -4.43 -5.94 12.12
CA ALA A 21 -3.71 -6.12 10.86
C ALA A 21 -4.62 -5.95 9.64
N GLY A 22 -5.83 -6.52 9.69
CA GLY A 22 -6.83 -6.38 8.64
C GLY A 22 -7.26 -4.93 8.41
N PHE A 23 -7.52 -4.17 9.49
CA PHE A 23 -7.86 -2.75 9.38
C PHE A 23 -6.72 -1.91 8.79
N GLN A 24 -5.47 -2.19 9.16
CA GLN A 24 -4.29 -1.52 8.59
C GLN A 24 -4.14 -1.84 7.09
N PHE A 25 -4.37 -3.09 6.69
CA PHE A 25 -4.32 -3.48 5.29
C PHE A 25 -5.42 -2.79 4.47
N ILE A 26 -6.67 -2.82 4.94
CA ILE A 26 -7.81 -2.22 4.23
C ILE A 26 -7.65 -0.71 4.12
N SER A 27 -7.23 -0.03 5.19
CA SER A 27 -6.98 1.42 5.15
C SER A 27 -5.88 1.78 4.16
N ALA A 28 -4.75 1.07 4.16
CA ALA A 28 -3.68 1.30 3.18
C ALA A 28 -4.12 1.01 1.74
N TRP A 29 -4.89 -0.05 1.51
CA TRP A 29 -5.45 -0.36 0.19
C TRP A 29 -6.44 0.71 -0.29
N SER A 30 -7.27 1.24 0.62
CA SER A 30 -8.18 2.34 0.30
C SER A 30 -7.42 3.61 -0.06
N ALA A 31 -6.31 3.89 0.63
CA ALA A 31 -5.43 5.02 0.33
C ALA A 31 -4.81 4.88 -1.06
N LEU A 32 -4.28 3.69 -1.40
CA LEU A 32 -3.75 3.40 -2.74
C LEU A 32 -4.79 3.63 -3.83
N ARG A 33 -6.02 3.13 -3.64
CA ARG A 33 -7.11 3.31 -4.61
C ARG A 33 -7.51 4.78 -4.77
N SER A 34 -7.58 5.53 -3.66
CA SER A 34 -7.90 6.96 -3.69
C SER A 34 -6.82 7.77 -4.42
N PHE A 35 -5.55 7.40 -4.22
CA PHE A 35 -4.44 7.99 -4.96
C PHE A 35 -4.53 7.66 -6.44
N GLY A 36 -4.85 6.41 -6.78
CA GLY A 36 -5.01 6.02 -8.18
C GLY A 36 -6.07 6.85 -8.92
N GLN A 37 -7.25 6.98 -8.31
CA GLN A 37 -8.30 7.88 -8.82
C GLN A 37 -7.80 9.33 -8.95
N TYR A 38 -7.08 9.85 -7.95
CA TYR A 38 -6.49 11.18 -8.03
C TYR A 38 -5.56 11.33 -9.23
N VAL A 39 -4.69 10.35 -9.49
CA VAL A 39 -3.78 10.37 -10.64
C VAL A 39 -4.53 10.30 -11.97
N GLN A 40 -5.62 9.53 -12.06
CA GLN A 40 -6.45 9.48 -13.27
C GLN A 40 -7.10 10.83 -13.59
N TYR A 41 -7.59 11.55 -12.57
CA TYR A 41 -8.16 12.89 -12.77
C TYR A 41 -7.09 13.96 -12.98
N TYR A 42 -5.93 13.82 -12.34
CA TYR A 42 -4.79 14.72 -12.46
C TYR A 42 -3.83 14.21 -13.54
N ASN A 43 -4.34 13.95 -14.74
CA ASN A 43 -3.56 13.42 -15.86
C ASN A 43 -3.21 14.50 -16.90
N PRO A 44 -2.14 15.29 -16.71
CA PRO A 44 -1.56 16.08 -17.78
C PRO A 44 -0.50 15.24 -18.47
N LEU A 45 -0.90 14.37 -19.39
CA LEU A 45 -0.01 14.07 -20.50
C LEU A 45 0.24 15.39 -21.21
N GLY A 46 1.47 15.88 -21.14
CA GLY A 46 1.88 16.93 -22.06
C GLY A 46 1.67 16.44 -23.50
N PRO A 47 1.44 17.34 -24.47
CA PRO A 47 1.32 16.97 -25.89
C PRO A 47 2.58 16.25 -26.44
N ASP A 48 3.66 16.27 -25.68
CA ASP A 48 4.95 15.62 -25.88
C ASP A 48 5.11 14.32 -25.07
N GLY A 49 4.05 13.75 -24.48
CA GLY A 49 4.05 12.47 -23.76
C GLY A 49 4.89 12.44 -22.48
N THR A 50 5.39 13.59 -22.02
CA THR A 50 6.17 13.70 -20.79
C THR A 50 5.25 13.72 -19.56
N VAL A 51 5.60 12.90 -18.56
CA VAL A 51 4.91 12.83 -17.26
C VAL A 51 5.41 13.98 -16.37
N THR A 52 5.11 15.23 -16.76
CA THR A 52 5.59 16.45 -16.08
C THR A 52 5.01 16.63 -14.68
N TRP A 53 3.91 15.97 -14.37
CA TRP A 53 3.24 16.04 -13.07
C TRP A 53 3.86 15.16 -11.98
N ARG A 54 4.69 14.16 -12.33
CA ARG A 54 5.25 13.23 -11.34
C ARG A 54 5.89 13.94 -10.12
N PRO A 55 6.66 15.03 -10.28
CA PRO A 55 7.26 15.74 -9.14
C PRO A 55 6.26 16.48 -8.25
N GLY A 56 5.07 16.82 -8.78
CA GLY A 56 4.01 17.53 -8.05
C GLY A 56 3.02 16.62 -7.34
N LEU A 57 3.17 15.29 -7.46
CA LEU A 57 2.27 14.37 -6.80
C LEU A 57 2.58 14.20 -5.32
N GLN A 58 1.50 13.98 -4.57
CA GLN A 58 1.59 13.69 -3.16
C GLN A 58 2.37 12.38 -2.95
N THR A 59 3.42 12.43 -2.13
CA THR A 59 4.19 11.25 -1.72
C THR A 59 3.61 10.57 -0.50
N THR A 60 2.53 11.12 0.07
CA THR A 60 1.82 10.60 1.24
C THR A 60 0.31 10.78 1.07
N VAL A 61 -0.46 9.72 1.30
CA VAL A 61 -1.93 9.71 1.22
C VAL A 61 -2.49 8.99 2.42
N ALA A 62 -3.40 9.63 3.15
CA ALA A 62 -3.99 9.09 4.39
C ALA A 62 -2.94 8.59 5.41
N GLY A 63 -1.78 9.25 5.49
CA GLY A 63 -0.67 8.86 6.38
C GLY A 63 0.22 7.73 5.84
N HIS A 64 -0.07 7.20 4.66
CA HIS A 64 0.73 6.15 4.02
C HIS A 64 1.64 6.74 2.94
N THR A 65 2.92 6.36 2.96
CA THR A 65 3.91 6.81 1.97
C THR A 65 3.73 6.07 0.65
N ILE A 66 3.56 6.82 -0.44
CA ILE A 66 3.50 6.28 -1.80
C ILE A 66 4.92 6.30 -2.40
N GLY A 67 5.41 5.12 -2.77
CA GLY A 67 6.73 4.92 -3.37
C GLY A 67 6.65 4.21 -4.72
N ASN A 68 7.77 4.24 -5.46
CA ASN A 68 7.95 3.57 -6.74
C ASN A 68 6.88 3.89 -7.80
N LEU A 69 6.43 5.14 -7.83
CA LEU A 69 5.48 5.59 -8.83
C LEU A 69 6.09 5.49 -10.24
N GLN A 70 5.51 4.63 -11.08
CA GLN A 70 5.90 4.45 -12.47
C GLN A 70 4.68 4.47 -13.37
N VAL A 71 4.76 5.25 -14.45
CA VAL A 71 3.76 5.26 -15.53
C VAL A 71 4.34 4.43 -16.66
N LYS A 72 3.55 3.51 -17.21
CA LYS A 72 3.90 2.61 -18.30
C LYS A 72 3.19 3.05 -19.59
N CYS A 73 3.96 3.20 -20.66
CA CYS A 73 3.52 3.63 -21.98
C CYS A 73 3.65 2.48 -22.98
N GLY A 74 2.65 2.35 -23.87
CA GLY A 74 2.64 1.36 -24.94
C GLY A 74 2.30 -0.07 -24.50
N ASP A 75 2.29 -0.99 -25.46
CA ASP A 75 1.99 -2.43 -25.25
C ASP A 75 3.16 -3.22 -24.68
N ALA A 76 4.38 -2.71 -24.82
CA ALA A 76 5.59 -3.34 -24.31
C ALA A 76 5.79 -3.18 -22.79
N GLY A 77 4.92 -2.45 -22.09
CA GLY A 77 5.01 -2.24 -20.64
C GLY A 77 6.25 -1.46 -20.18
N ALA A 78 6.85 -0.68 -21.09
CA ALA A 78 8.01 0.16 -20.80
C ALA A 78 7.59 1.41 -20.03
N ALA A 79 8.49 1.97 -19.22
CA ALA A 79 8.21 3.23 -18.52
C ALA A 79 8.08 4.37 -19.54
N CYS A 80 7.14 5.28 -19.29
CA CYS A 80 7.02 6.51 -20.08
C CYS A 80 8.28 7.36 -19.90
N SER A 81 8.87 7.79 -21.01
CA SER A 81 10.07 8.63 -21.04
C SER A 81 10.01 9.50 -22.29
N PRO A 82 10.84 10.55 -22.42
CA PRO A 82 10.90 11.35 -23.65
C PRO A 82 11.22 10.53 -24.92
N SER A 83 11.78 9.33 -24.75
CA SER A 83 12.08 8.37 -25.82
C SER A 83 10.96 7.34 -26.06
N ASN A 84 9.92 7.32 -25.22
CA ASN A 84 8.75 6.45 -25.34
C ASN A 84 7.48 7.27 -25.07
N LEU A 85 6.93 7.80 -26.16
CA LEU A 85 5.78 8.70 -26.19
C LEU A 85 4.47 7.98 -26.50
N ASP A 86 4.46 6.64 -26.44
CA ASP A 86 3.24 5.87 -26.61
C ASP A 86 2.19 6.30 -25.56
N SER A 87 0.91 6.10 -25.87
CA SER A 87 -0.17 6.41 -24.91
C SER A 87 0.08 5.68 -23.57
N PRO A 88 -0.05 6.37 -22.41
CA PRO A 88 0.06 5.70 -21.13
C PRO A 88 -1.07 4.70 -20.99
N LYS A 89 -0.72 3.49 -20.54
CA LYS A 89 -1.69 2.41 -20.32
C LYS A 89 -1.86 2.11 -18.85
N TYR A 90 -0.76 2.04 -18.10
CA TYR A 90 -0.80 1.64 -16.70
C TYR A 90 -0.02 2.59 -15.83
N ILE A 91 -0.42 2.68 -14.58
CA ILE A 91 0.40 3.26 -13.52
C ILE A 91 0.55 2.24 -12.40
N THR A 92 1.75 2.17 -11.87
CA THR A 92 2.13 1.28 -10.79
C THR A 92 2.76 2.08 -9.67
N PHE A 93 2.38 1.79 -8.44
CA PHE A 93 2.97 2.39 -7.24
C PHE A 93 2.86 1.41 -6.08
N SER A 94 3.51 1.73 -4.98
CA SER A 94 3.54 0.86 -3.81
C SER A 94 3.43 1.67 -2.53
N THR A 95 2.86 1.07 -1.49
CA THR A 95 2.89 1.65 -0.14
C THR A 95 3.46 0.65 0.83
N THR A 96 4.09 1.14 1.89
CA THR A 96 4.62 0.32 2.97
C THR A 96 3.78 0.50 4.22
N ILE A 97 3.32 -0.61 4.80
CA ILE A 97 2.66 -0.65 6.09
C ILE A 97 3.51 -1.38 7.11
N THR A 98 3.50 -0.90 8.35
CA THR A 98 4.20 -1.54 9.46
C THR A 98 3.17 -2.09 10.43
N LEU A 99 3.13 -3.41 10.59
CA LEU A 99 2.28 -4.07 11.56
C LEU A 99 3.08 -4.24 12.86
N ALA A 100 2.58 -3.62 13.92
CA ALA A 100 3.08 -3.77 15.27
C ALA A 100 2.06 -4.59 16.07
N PRO A 101 2.23 -5.92 16.17
CA PRO A 101 1.28 -6.78 16.83
C PRO A 101 1.08 -6.46 18.31
N ILE A 102 -0.17 -6.57 18.78
CA ILE A 102 -0.55 -6.27 20.17
C ILE A 102 0.03 -7.34 21.12
N GLY A 103 0.01 -8.61 20.69
CA GLY A 103 0.45 -9.76 21.48
C GLY A 103 1.96 -9.83 21.73
N ALA A 104 2.78 -9.24 20.85
CA ALA A 104 4.24 -9.29 20.93
C ALA A 104 4.84 -8.53 22.15
N ARG A 105 4.02 -7.76 22.88
CA ARG A 105 4.46 -7.02 24.09
C ARG A 105 4.46 -7.86 25.36
N ALA A 106 3.90 -9.06 25.35
CA ALA A 106 3.88 -9.93 26.52
C ALA A 106 4.99 -11.00 26.42
N PRO A 107 5.81 -11.21 27.47
CA PRO A 107 7.04 -12.02 27.41
C PRO A 107 6.84 -13.53 27.15
N PHE A 108 5.58 -13.99 27.07
CA PHE A 108 5.21 -15.39 26.81
C PHE A 108 4.38 -15.59 25.53
N TRP A 109 4.16 -14.52 24.75
CA TRP A 109 3.21 -14.51 23.63
C TRP A 109 3.94 -14.22 22.32
N ARG A 110 4.33 -15.29 21.62
CA ARG A 110 4.80 -15.16 20.23
C ARG A 110 3.60 -14.81 19.36
N SER A 111 3.54 -13.59 18.82
CA SER A 111 2.51 -13.25 17.85
C SER A 111 2.61 -14.16 16.64
N VAL A 112 1.47 -14.73 16.23
CA VAL A 112 1.36 -15.67 15.11
C VAL A 112 1.67 -14.99 13.78
N LEU A 113 1.39 -13.70 13.67
CA LEU A 113 1.58 -12.91 12.45
C LEU A 113 3.04 -12.46 12.29
N CYS A 114 3.65 -11.96 13.37
CA CYS A 114 4.98 -11.32 13.34
C CYS A 114 5.65 -11.39 14.71
N PRO A 115 6.98 -11.62 14.79
CA PRO A 115 7.68 -11.76 16.06
C PRO A 115 7.82 -10.46 16.85
N THR A 116 7.92 -9.30 16.19
CA THR A 116 8.06 -7.98 16.85
C THR A 116 7.39 -6.86 16.06
N THR A 117 7.83 -6.63 14.83
CA THR A 117 7.25 -5.70 13.85
C THR A 117 7.51 -6.25 12.45
N CYS A 118 6.53 -6.21 11.56
CA CYS A 118 6.75 -6.53 10.15
C CYS A 118 6.35 -5.38 9.24
N THR A 119 7.17 -5.12 8.25
CA THR A 119 6.88 -4.19 7.17
C THR A 119 6.42 -4.97 5.94
N TYR A 120 5.25 -4.61 5.39
CA TYR A 120 4.75 -5.17 4.14
C TYR A 120 4.66 -4.06 3.10
N THR A 121 5.15 -4.35 1.89
CA THR A 121 4.98 -3.48 0.73
C THR A 121 3.80 -3.97 -0.07
N LEU A 122 2.77 -3.14 -0.22
CA LEU A 122 1.61 -3.42 -1.05
C LEU A 122 1.83 -2.78 -2.43
N PRO A 123 2.01 -3.58 -3.49
CA PRO A 123 2.00 -3.08 -4.85
C PRO A 123 0.56 -2.78 -5.29
N TYR A 124 0.39 -1.71 -6.05
CA TYR A 124 -0.85 -1.33 -6.70
C TYR A 124 -0.57 -1.02 -8.16
N SER A 125 -1.48 -1.47 -9.03
CA SER A 125 -1.48 -1.10 -10.44
C SER A 125 -2.90 -0.82 -10.89
N GLU A 126 -3.02 0.19 -11.74
CA GLU A 126 -4.28 0.55 -12.38
C GLU A 126 -4.03 0.95 -13.82
N ARG A 127 -5.08 0.84 -14.64
CA ARG A 127 -5.06 1.23 -16.04
C ARG A 127 -5.62 2.65 -16.15
N PHE A 128 -5.01 3.49 -17.00
CA PHE A 128 -5.63 4.74 -17.41
C PHE A 128 -6.85 4.43 -18.27
N GLN A 129 -7.96 5.10 -17.98
CA GLN A 129 -9.22 4.98 -18.74
C GLN A 129 -9.18 5.82 -20.00
#